data_AF-A0A3M1FT37-F1
#
_entry.id   AF-A0A3M1FT37-F1
#
_cell.length_a   1.000
_cell.length_b   1.000
_cell.length_c   1.000
_cell.angle_alpha   90.00
_cell.angle_beta   90.00
_cell.angle_gamma   90.00
#
_symmetry.space_group_name_H-M   'P 1'
#
loop_
_entity.id
_entity.type
_entity.pdbx_description
1 polymer ?
#
loop_
_entity_poly.entity_id
_entity_poly.type
_entity_poly.pdbx_seq_one_letter_code
_entity_poly.pdbx_strand_id
1 'polypeptide(L)'
;NIASGLVEAAQTMKSALMTGEGVPTVEESVPPEVFRLIDEIARNQVFGEGERLVIGKYDSQQTGYIGAARSGGGLYYNTNPAVWNALQEAFGPQAGEVAWLINQRVLELHAYEEPPVFLNRGLSASALQDEIGKMEYVWRNPSDTELTNARFLEIRWLRAQGFEMEPIFDEAGNTIGFRFVRPGGKP
;
A
#
# COMPACT_ATOMS: atom_id res chain seq x y z
N ASN A 1 10.12 20.70 14.95
CA ASN A 1 10.83 20.85 13.66
C ASN A 1 10.08 20.01 12.62
N ILE A 2 10.43 20.09 11.33
CA ILE A 2 9.74 19.34 10.25
C ILE A 2 9.71 17.82 10.52
N ALA A 3 10.77 17.26 11.08
CA ALA A 3 10.86 15.82 11.35
C ALA A 3 9.83 15.34 12.38
N SER A 4 9.64 16.09 13.47
CA SER A 4 8.61 15.76 14.47
C SER A 4 7.19 15.85 13.91
N GLY A 5 6.92 16.86 13.07
CA GLY A 5 5.61 17.04 12.44
C GLY A 5 5.26 15.90 11.46
N LEU A 6 6.25 15.39 10.72
CA LEU A 6 6.09 14.22 9.85
C LEU A 6 5.69 12.96 10.62
N VAL A 7 6.38 12.69 11.73
CA VAL A 7 6.08 11.52 12.56
C VAL A 7 4.70 11.63 13.19
N GLU A 8 4.32 12.82 13.66
CA GLU A 8 3.00 13.08 14.23
C GLU A 8 1.87 12.93 13.20
N ALA A 9 2.08 13.43 11.97
CA ALA A 9 1.16 13.25 10.86
C ALA A 9 0.96 11.77 10.51
N ALA A 10 2.07 11.02 10.41
CA ALA A 10 2.04 9.58 10.16
C ALA A 10 1.27 8.82 11.24
N GLN A 11 1.52 9.16 12.51
CA GLN A 11 0.84 8.54 13.65
C GLN A 11 -0.65 8.90 13.68
N THR A 12 -1.00 10.14 13.35
CA THR A 12 -2.39 10.60 13.26
C THR A 12 -3.14 9.83 12.18
N MET A 13 -2.60 9.75 10.96
CA MET A 13 -3.20 9.00 9.86
C MET A 13 -3.33 7.51 10.19
N LYS A 14 -2.28 6.91 10.76
CA LYS A 14 -2.31 5.53 11.21
C LYS A 14 -3.40 5.32 12.26
N SER A 15 -3.53 6.22 13.25
CA SER A 15 -4.57 6.13 14.26
C SER A 15 -5.97 6.24 13.66
N ALA A 16 -6.20 7.17 12.73
CA ALA A 16 -7.48 7.32 12.03
C ALA A 16 -7.87 6.04 11.28
N LEU A 17 -6.90 5.38 10.63
CA LEU A 17 -7.10 4.07 9.99
C LEU A 17 -7.49 2.98 10.98
N MET A 18 -6.94 2.99 12.20
CA MET A 18 -7.26 2.01 13.23
C MET A 18 -8.63 2.25 13.86
N THR A 19 -9.06 3.52 13.98
CA THR A 19 -10.36 3.88 14.58
C THR A 19 -11.50 3.86 13.56
N GLY A 20 -11.19 3.88 12.26
CA GLY A 20 -12.19 3.96 11.19
C GLY A 20 -12.82 5.36 11.06
N GLU A 21 -12.26 6.36 11.73
CA GLU A 21 -12.63 7.76 11.57
C GLU A 21 -12.02 8.31 10.28
N GLY A 22 -12.69 9.30 9.65
CA GLY A 22 -12.35 9.83 8.33
C GLY A 22 -10.84 10.01 8.14
N VAL A 23 -10.24 9.16 7.30
CA VAL A 23 -8.80 9.12 7.10
C VAL A 23 -8.41 10.30 6.23
N PRO A 24 -7.65 11.28 6.75
CA PRO A 24 -7.22 12.42 5.96
C PRO A 24 -6.24 11.96 4.88
N THR A 25 -6.15 12.75 3.82
CA THR A 25 -5.12 12.60 2.79
C THR A 25 -3.75 13.02 3.34
N VAL A 26 -2.67 12.63 2.66
CA VAL A 26 -1.31 13.07 3.00
C VAL A 26 -1.21 14.59 2.89
N GLU A 27 -1.84 15.20 1.88
CA GLU A 27 -1.86 16.66 1.69
C GLU A 27 -2.47 17.40 2.88
N GLU A 28 -3.57 16.87 3.43
CA GLU A 28 -4.23 17.44 4.62
C GLU A 28 -3.42 17.25 5.90
N SER A 29 -2.51 16.28 5.92
CA SER A 29 -1.81 15.84 7.13
C SER A 29 -0.45 16.50 7.34
N VAL A 30 0.12 17.18 6.34
CA VAL A 30 1.47 17.76 6.42
C VAL A 30 1.53 19.18 5.84
N PRO A 31 2.51 20.02 6.24
CA PRO A 31 2.70 21.34 5.65
C PRO A 31 2.99 21.28 4.12
N PRO A 32 2.62 22.31 3.33
CA PRO A 32 2.76 22.28 1.86
C PRO A 32 4.17 21.99 1.34
N GLU A 33 5.20 22.52 1.98
CA GLU A 33 6.59 22.28 1.60
C GLU A 33 7.03 20.83 1.84
N VAL A 34 6.49 20.21 2.89
CA VAL A 34 6.72 18.81 3.24
C VAL A 34 5.94 17.90 2.30
N PHE A 35 4.69 18.28 2.00
CA PHE A 35 3.84 17.59 1.03
C PHE A 35 4.52 17.49 -0.34
N ARG A 36 5.08 18.59 -0.84
CA ARG A 36 5.82 18.57 -2.12
C ARG A 36 6.96 17.57 -2.14
N LEU A 37 7.72 17.48 -1.06
CA LEU A 37 8.81 16.51 -0.94
C LEU A 37 8.27 15.08 -0.93
N ILE A 38 7.21 14.81 -0.15
CA ILE A 38 6.58 13.49 -0.12
C ILE A 38 6.01 13.12 -1.50
N ASP A 39 5.36 14.05 -2.20
CA ASP A 39 4.80 13.83 -3.53
C ASP A 39 5.90 13.48 -4.54
N GLU A 40 7.02 14.20 -4.52
CA GLU A 40 8.16 13.93 -5.39
C GLU A 40 8.81 12.57 -5.07
N ILE A 41 9.00 12.24 -3.79
CA ILE A 41 9.54 10.94 -3.40
C ILE A 41 8.59 9.82 -3.84
N ALA A 42 7.28 9.95 -3.59
CA ALA A 42 6.27 8.96 -3.94
C ALA A 42 6.29 8.64 -5.44
N ARG A 43 6.31 9.66 -6.31
CA ARG A 43 6.39 9.48 -7.77
C ARG A 43 7.66 8.76 -8.21
N ASN A 44 8.77 8.98 -7.50
CA ASN A 44 10.06 8.34 -7.80
C ASN A 44 10.20 6.92 -7.22
N GLN A 45 9.17 6.39 -6.55
CA GLN A 45 9.17 5.05 -5.94
C GLN A 45 8.26 4.06 -6.69
N VAL A 46 7.67 4.51 -7.80
CA VAL A 46 6.80 3.70 -8.65
C VAL A 46 7.58 3.31 -9.90
N PHE A 47 7.55 2.02 -10.22
CA PHE A 47 8.31 1.43 -11.33
C PHE A 47 7.40 0.55 -12.18
N GLY A 48 7.86 0.19 -13.38
CA GLY A 48 7.13 -0.66 -14.30
C GLY A 48 6.39 0.14 -15.37
N GLU A 49 5.58 -0.57 -16.16
CA GLU A 49 4.81 -0.02 -17.28
C GLU A 49 3.39 -0.60 -17.20
N GLY A 50 2.38 0.26 -17.34
CA GLY A 50 0.96 -0.09 -17.22
C GLY A 50 0.17 0.95 -16.42
N GLU A 51 -1.13 0.74 -16.29
CA GLU A 51 -2.05 1.70 -15.66
C GLU A 51 -2.40 1.29 -14.21
N ARG A 52 -2.41 -0.01 -13.91
CA ARG A 52 -2.72 -0.53 -12.58
C ARG A 52 -1.53 -0.58 -11.63
N LEU A 53 -1.75 -0.23 -10.37
CA LEU A 53 -0.79 -0.46 -9.30
C LEU A 53 -0.91 -1.88 -8.74
N VAL A 54 0.18 -2.63 -8.78
CA VAL A 54 0.32 -3.96 -8.17
C VAL A 54 0.99 -3.80 -6.82
N ILE A 55 0.29 -4.25 -5.78
CA ILE A 55 0.75 -4.32 -4.40
C ILE A 55 0.83 -5.80 -3.97
N GLY A 56 1.62 -6.10 -2.96
CA GLY A 56 1.68 -7.48 -2.46
C GLY A 56 2.86 -7.74 -1.57
N LYS A 57 3.01 -9.00 -1.17
CA LYS A 57 4.18 -9.42 -0.39
C LYS A 57 5.43 -9.33 -1.27
N TYR A 58 6.44 -8.60 -0.79
CA TYR A 58 7.78 -8.67 -1.36
C TYR A 58 8.37 -10.08 -1.14
N ASP A 59 8.97 -10.63 -2.19
CA ASP A 59 9.72 -11.89 -2.13
C ASP A 59 11.08 -11.72 -2.79
N SER A 60 11.10 -11.37 -4.07
CA SER A 60 12.31 -10.99 -4.80
C SER A 60 12.02 -10.00 -5.93
N GLN A 61 13.03 -9.62 -6.70
CA GLN A 61 12.85 -8.82 -7.92
C GLN A 61 12.17 -9.60 -9.06
N GLN A 62 12.12 -10.92 -8.98
CA GLN A 62 11.56 -11.81 -10.00
C GLN A 62 10.25 -12.47 -9.58
N THR A 63 9.90 -12.42 -8.30
CA THR A 63 8.73 -13.09 -7.69
C THR A 63 7.93 -12.11 -6.84
N GLY A 64 6.81 -12.55 -6.25
CA GLY A 64 5.91 -11.69 -5.50
C GLY A 64 5.27 -10.62 -6.39
N TYR A 65 4.90 -9.48 -5.79
CA TYR A 65 4.19 -8.43 -6.51
C TYR A 65 5.04 -7.75 -7.60
N ILE A 66 6.37 -7.63 -7.41
CA ILE A 66 7.30 -7.10 -8.42
C ILE A 66 7.35 -8.03 -9.64
N GLY A 67 7.50 -9.34 -9.41
CA GLY A 67 7.46 -10.34 -10.48
C GLY A 67 6.12 -10.32 -11.22
N ALA A 68 5.02 -10.23 -10.46
CA ALA A 68 3.67 -10.15 -11.02
C ALA A 68 3.50 -8.93 -11.92
N ALA A 69 3.90 -7.74 -11.46
CA ALA A 69 3.86 -6.51 -12.24
C ALA A 69 4.68 -6.60 -13.53
N ARG A 70 5.93 -7.10 -13.44
CA ARG A 70 6.81 -7.26 -14.61
C ARG A 70 6.27 -8.26 -15.64
N SER A 71 5.66 -9.35 -15.19
CA SER A 71 5.14 -10.40 -16.08
C SER A 71 3.79 -10.06 -16.70
N GLY A 72 2.95 -9.34 -15.97
CA GLY A 72 1.54 -9.13 -16.30
C GLY A 72 1.18 -7.71 -16.69
N GLY A 73 2.15 -6.80 -16.73
CA GLY A 73 1.93 -5.37 -16.87
C GLY A 73 1.37 -4.77 -15.57
N GLY A 74 1.84 -3.57 -15.26
CA GLY A 74 1.45 -2.81 -14.08
C GLY A 74 2.61 -2.03 -13.48
N LEU A 75 2.23 -1.01 -12.73
CA LEU A 75 3.10 -0.25 -11.85
C LEU A 75 3.31 -1.04 -10.56
N TYR A 76 4.47 -0.92 -9.94
CA TYR A 76 4.71 -1.48 -8.61
C TYR A 76 5.47 -0.47 -7.75
N TYR A 77 5.06 -0.35 -6.50
CA TYR A 77 5.76 0.46 -5.52
C TYR A 77 6.94 -0.33 -4.95
N ASN A 78 8.15 0.21 -4.98
CA ASN A 78 9.27 -0.40 -4.26
C ASN A 78 10.11 0.68 -3.60
N THR A 79 10.37 0.55 -2.30
CA THR A 79 11.20 1.53 -1.61
C THR A 79 12.64 1.45 -2.14
N ASN A 80 13.09 2.49 -2.84
CA ASN A 80 14.49 2.59 -3.27
C ASN A 80 15.39 2.46 -2.02
N PRO A 81 16.34 1.50 -1.96
CA PRO A 81 17.19 1.30 -0.79
C PRO A 81 17.93 2.56 -0.33
N ALA A 82 18.30 3.46 -1.25
CA ALA A 82 18.92 4.73 -0.91
C ALA A 82 17.96 5.66 -0.15
N VAL A 83 16.68 5.69 -0.54
CA VAL A 83 15.64 6.45 0.17
C VAL A 83 15.39 5.84 1.54
N TRP A 84 15.29 4.52 1.65
CA TRP A 84 15.14 3.85 2.94
C TRP A 84 16.31 4.14 3.89
N ASN A 85 17.55 4.08 3.40
CA ASN A 85 18.73 4.41 4.19
C ASN A 85 18.73 5.87 4.64
N ALA A 86 18.35 6.80 3.77
CA ALA A 86 18.22 8.21 4.12
C ALA A 86 17.13 8.44 5.18
N LEU A 87 16.00 7.74 5.09
CA LEU A 87 14.96 7.78 6.13
C LEU A 87 15.47 7.24 7.46
N GLN A 88 16.21 6.13 7.45
CA GLN A 88 16.79 5.58 8.68
C GLN A 88 17.84 6.51 9.30
N GLU A 89 18.66 7.18 8.49
CA GLU A 89 19.63 8.17 8.99
C GLU A 89 18.94 9.39 9.61
N ALA A 90 17.89 9.90 8.97
CA ALA A 90 17.21 11.11 9.40
C ALA A 90 16.24 10.90 10.58
N PHE A 91 15.55 9.74 10.64
CA PHE A 91 14.46 9.49 11.58
C PHE A 91 14.72 8.31 12.54
N GLY A 92 15.77 7.53 12.30
CA GLY A 92 16.13 6.39 13.14
C GLY A 92 14.96 5.41 13.31
N PRO A 93 14.56 5.08 14.55
CA PRO A 93 13.44 4.18 14.82
C PRO A 93 12.10 4.64 14.22
N GLN A 94 11.95 5.93 13.90
CA GLN A 94 10.72 6.52 13.37
C GLN A 94 10.65 6.52 11.83
N ALA A 95 11.64 5.91 11.16
CA ALA A 95 11.69 5.87 9.69
C ALA A 95 10.50 5.11 9.09
N GLY A 96 9.94 4.13 9.81
CA GLY A 96 8.77 3.37 9.36
C GLY A 96 7.50 4.22 9.24
N GLU A 97 7.33 5.17 10.15
CA GLU A 97 6.20 6.12 10.19
C GLU A 97 6.27 7.06 8.98
N VAL A 98 7.45 7.56 8.65
CA VAL A 98 7.61 8.45 7.48
C VAL A 98 7.50 7.66 6.17
N ALA A 99 8.06 6.44 6.11
CA ALA A 99 7.88 5.55 4.97
C ALA A 99 6.39 5.23 4.74
N TRP A 100 5.61 5.07 5.81
CA TRP A 100 4.18 4.88 5.72
C TRP A 100 3.46 6.04 5.01
N LEU A 101 3.77 7.29 5.36
CA LEU A 101 3.22 8.46 4.66
C LEU A 101 3.52 8.44 3.16
N ILE A 102 4.74 8.06 2.79
CA ILE A 102 5.17 7.95 1.39
C ILE A 102 4.36 6.85 0.68
N ASN A 103 4.18 5.68 1.29
CA ASN A 103 3.34 4.60 0.75
C ASN A 103 1.91 5.07 0.51
N GLN A 104 1.31 5.76 1.48
CA GLN A 104 -0.05 6.28 1.32
C GLN A 104 -0.15 7.25 0.15
N ARG A 105 0.84 8.13 -0.02
CA ARG A 105 0.83 9.06 -1.15
C ARG A 105 0.90 8.33 -2.49
N VAL A 106 1.66 7.23 -2.58
CA VAL A 106 1.68 6.39 -3.78
C VAL A 106 0.28 5.82 -4.09
N LEU A 107 -0.42 5.34 -3.07
CA LEU A 107 -1.80 4.86 -3.25
C LEU A 107 -2.74 5.99 -3.68
N GLU A 108 -2.64 7.17 -3.07
CA GLU A 108 -3.45 8.33 -3.45
C GLU A 108 -3.24 8.75 -4.91
N LEU A 109 -2.03 8.62 -5.43
CA LEU A 109 -1.73 8.99 -6.81
C LEU A 109 -2.29 7.99 -7.81
N HIS A 110 -2.26 6.70 -7.50
CA HIS A 110 -2.49 5.64 -8.50
C HIS A 110 -3.77 4.83 -8.30
N ALA A 111 -4.33 4.78 -7.09
CA ALA A 111 -5.54 4.00 -6.83
C ALA A 111 -6.80 4.57 -7.50
N TYR A 112 -6.77 5.82 -7.96
CA TYR A 112 -7.90 6.49 -8.60
C TYR A 112 -7.88 6.39 -10.13
N GLU A 113 -6.74 6.07 -10.73
CA GLU A 113 -6.60 5.95 -12.19
C GLU A 113 -7.03 4.54 -12.66
N GLU A 114 -6.60 3.48 -11.95
CA GLU A 114 -7.09 2.11 -12.13
C GLU A 114 -7.13 1.32 -10.81
N PRO A 115 -7.99 0.28 -10.70
CA PRO A 115 -8.11 -0.57 -9.51
C PRO A 115 -6.75 -1.14 -9.05
N PRO A 116 -6.28 -0.84 -7.83
CA PRO A 116 -5.12 -1.52 -7.28
C PRO A 116 -5.36 -3.03 -7.23
N VAL A 117 -4.30 -3.79 -7.50
CA VAL A 117 -4.36 -5.25 -7.46
C VAL A 117 -3.34 -5.77 -6.46
N PHE A 118 -3.81 -6.60 -5.53
CA PHE A 118 -2.94 -7.40 -4.71
C PHE A 118 -2.66 -8.74 -5.38
N LEU A 119 -1.41 -9.00 -5.78
CA LEU A 119 -1.01 -10.28 -6.38
C LEU A 119 0.11 -10.92 -5.58
N ASN A 120 -0.11 -12.16 -5.17
CA ASN A 120 0.87 -12.98 -4.45
C ASN A 120 1.38 -14.14 -5.32
N ARG A 121 1.66 -13.86 -6.60
CA ARG A 121 2.23 -14.87 -7.51
C ARG A 121 3.67 -15.20 -7.08
N GLY A 122 4.00 -16.50 -7.08
CA GLY A 122 5.31 -16.99 -6.68
C GLY A 122 5.42 -17.45 -5.22
N LEU A 123 4.37 -17.29 -4.41
CA LEU A 123 4.30 -17.95 -3.11
C LEU A 123 3.98 -19.44 -3.26
N SER A 124 4.42 -20.25 -2.30
CA SER A 124 3.92 -21.63 -2.17
C SER A 124 2.40 -21.61 -1.91
N ALA A 125 1.70 -22.70 -2.26
CA ALA A 125 0.25 -22.78 -2.06
C ALA A 125 -0.20 -22.52 -0.61
N SER A 126 0.55 -23.04 0.37
CA SER A 126 0.28 -22.78 1.79
C SER A 126 0.51 -21.33 2.17
N ALA A 127 1.64 -20.74 1.75
CA ALA A 127 1.93 -19.33 2.03
C ALA A 127 0.95 -18.39 1.34
N LEU A 128 0.45 -18.75 0.16
CA LEU A 128 -0.59 -18.02 -0.55
C LEU A 128 -1.92 -18.06 0.22
N GLN A 129 -2.37 -19.24 0.69
CA GLN A 129 -3.59 -19.33 1.49
C GLN A 129 -3.49 -18.55 2.80
N ASP A 130 -2.38 -18.68 3.52
CA ASP A 130 -2.15 -17.92 4.75
C ASP A 130 -2.22 -16.41 4.50
N GLU A 131 -1.67 -15.96 3.38
CA GLU A 131 -1.65 -14.56 3.01
C GLU A 131 -3.05 -14.05 2.63
N ILE A 132 -3.80 -14.82 1.82
CA ILE A 132 -5.19 -14.53 1.48
C ILE A 132 -6.06 -14.44 2.74
N GLY A 133 -5.93 -15.40 3.65
CA GLY A 133 -6.69 -15.41 4.90
C GLY A 133 -6.43 -14.17 5.76
N LYS A 134 -5.17 -13.71 5.84
CA LYS A 134 -4.83 -12.47 6.56
C LYS A 134 -5.42 -11.23 5.89
N MET A 135 -5.42 -11.17 4.56
CA MET A 135 -6.03 -10.05 3.84
C MET A 135 -7.54 -9.99 4.05
N GLU A 136 -8.23 -11.11 3.90
CA GLU A 136 -9.68 -11.21 4.16
C GLU A 136 -10.00 -10.85 5.61
N TYR A 137 -9.18 -11.30 6.55
CA TYR A 137 -9.32 -10.95 7.95
C TYR A 137 -9.22 -9.44 8.17
N VAL A 138 -8.18 -8.79 7.63
CA VAL A 138 -8.00 -7.33 7.74
C VAL A 138 -9.15 -6.57 7.09
N TRP A 139 -9.61 -7.04 5.92
CA TRP A 139 -10.73 -6.41 5.22
C TRP A 139 -12.04 -6.46 6.02
N ARG A 140 -12.30 -7.58 6.72
CA ARG A 140 -13.49 -7.75 7.56
C ARG A 140 -13.35 -7.11 8.94
N ASN A 141 -12.12 -7.01 9.46
CA ASN A 141 -11.81 -6.54 10.81
C ASN A 141 -10.82 -5.34 10.77
N PRO A 142 -11.24 -4.20 10.21
CA PRO A 142 -10.37 -3.05 9.94
C PRO A 142 -9.84 -2.34 11.19
N SER A 143 -10.41 -2.60 12.37
CA SER A 143 -9.99 -2.01 13.65
C SER A 143 -9.05 -2.91 14.45
N ASP A 144 -8.74 -4.12 13.96
CA ASP A 144 -7.90 -5.05 14.71
C ASP A 144 -6.46 -4.54 14.81
N THR A 145 -5.88 -4.47 16.00
CA THR A 145 -4.52 -3.94 16.19
C THR A 145 -3.42 -4.97 16.00
N GLU A 146 -3.74 -6.25 15.85
CA GLU A 146 -2.75 -7.32 15.73
C GLU A 146 -2.02 -7.31 14.38
N LEU A 147 -2.62 -6.67 13.36
CA LEU A 147 -2.08 -6.61 11.99
C LEU A 147 -1.78 -5.17 11.57
N THR A 148 -0.64 -4.65 12.05
CA THR A 148 -0.16 -3.26 11.80
C THR A 148 0.96 -3.16 10.77
N ASN A 149 1.26 -4.23 10.05
CA ASN A 149 2.22 -4.19 8.95
C ASN A 149 1.75 -3.21 7.87
N ALA A 150 2.67 -2.45 7.26
CA ALA A 150 2.39 -1.44 6.24
C ALA A 150 1.38 -1.91 5.19
N ARG A 151 1.55 -3.12 4.62
CA ARG A 151 0.63 -3.67 3.60
C ARG A 151 -0.83 -3.78 4.07
N PHE A 152 -1.06 -4.04 5.36
CA PHE A 152 -2.40 -4.18 5.91
C PHE A 152 -3.03 -2.82 6.21
N LEU A 153 -2.20 -1.81 6.49
CA LEU A 153 -2.64 -0.43 6.57
C LEU A 153 -3.07 0.07 5.17
N GLU A 154 -2.40 -0.36 4.09
CA GLU A 154 -2.80 -0.07 2.70
C GLU A 154 -4.20 -0.60 2.38
N ILE A 155 -4.47 -1.85 2.76
CA ILE A 155 -5.78 -2.50 2.60
C ILE A 155 -6.86 -1.78 3.40
N ARG A 156 -6.56 -1.38 4.64
CA ARG A 156 -7.50 -0.59 5.47
C ARG A 156 -7.78 0.78 4.85
N TRP A 157 -6.77 1.42 4.30
CA TRP A 157 -6.92 2.70 3.62
C TRP A 157 -7.83 2.57 2.41
N LEU A 158 -7.61 1.58 1.54
CA LEU A 158 -8.48 1.32 0.39
C LEU A 158 -9.94 1.14 0.81
N ARG A 159 -10.18 0.34 1.85
CA ARG A 159 -11.54 0.18 2.42
C ARG A 159 -12.12 1.49 2.96
N ALA A 160 -11.33 2.28 3.69
CA ALA A 160 -11.75 3.57 4.23
C ALA A 160 -12.10 4.58 3.12
N GLN A 161 -11.45 4.48 1.96
CA GLN A 161 -11.75 5.27 0.76
C GLN A 161 -12.95 4.76 -0.04
N GLY A 162 -13.66 3.74 0.48
CA GLY A 162 -14.88 3.20 -0.11
C GLY A 162 -14.65 2.21 -1.25
N PHE A 163 -13.45 1.64 -1.39
CA PHE A 163 -13.22 0.55 -2.33
C PHE A 163 -13.85 -0.76 -1.82
N GLU A 164 -14.25 -1.61 -2.76
CA GLU A 164 -14.67 -3.00 -2.58
C GLU A 164 -13.51 -3.93 -2.95
N MET A 165 -13.41 -5.08 -2.27
CA MET A 165 -12.36 -6.06 -2.51
C MET A 165 -12.97 -7.28 -3.23
N GLU A 166 -12.48 -7.55 -4.43
CA GLU A 166 -12.93 -8.65 -5.29
C GLU A 166 -11.83 -9.70 -5.44
N PRO A 167 -12.12 -11.00 -5.27
CA PRO A 167 -11.12 -12.05 -5.48
C PRO A 167 -10.74 -12.20 -6.95
N ILE A 168 -9.46 -12.47 -7.20
CA ILE A 168 -8.94 -12.84 -8.51
C ILE A 168 -8.66 -14.34 -8.51
N PHE A 169 -9.15 -15.04 -9.52
CA PHE A 169 -9.00 -16.49 -9.66
C PHE A 169 -7.98 -16.86 -10.74
N ASP A 170 -7.28 -17.97 -10.54
CA ASP A 170 -6.52 -18.65 -11.61
C ASP A 170 -7.45 -19.54 -12.46
N GLU A 171 -6.87 -20.19 -13.48
CA GLU A 171 -7.61 -21.10 -14.38
C GLU A 171 -8.21 -22.32 -13.65
N ALA A 172 -7.64 -22.69 -12.49
CA ALA A 172 -8.13 -23.78 -11.66
C ALA A 172 -9.20 -23.31 -10.64
N GLY A 173 -9.55 -22.02 -10.64
CA GLY A 173 -10.54 -21.44 -9.74
C GLY A 173 -9.99 -21.13 -8.34
N ASN A 174 -8.68 -21.16 -8.12
CA ASN A 174 -8.09 -20.78 -6.84
C ASN A 174 -7.94 -19.26 -6.77
N THR A 175 -8.24 -18.67 -5.60
CA THR A 175 -7.92 -17.26 -5.35
C THR A 175 -6.41 -17.08 -5.35
N ILE A 176 -5.93 -16.14 -6.17
CA ILE A 176 -4.50 -15.78 -6.31
C ILE A 176 -4.19 -14.36 -5.87
N GLY A 177 -5.22 -13.62 -5.45
CA GLY A 177 -5.11 -12.22 -5.08
C GLY A 177 -6.46 -11.53 -5.03
N PHE A 178 -6.42 -10.20 -4.94
CA PHE A 178 -7.60 -9.36 -4.87
C PHE A 178 -7.45 -8.11 -5.74
N ARG A 179 -8.54 -7.65 -6.33
CA ARG A 179 -8.68 -6.35 -6.97
C ARG A 179 -9.46 -5.43 -6.04
N PHE A 180 -9.10 -4.16 -5.97
CA PHE A 180 -9.84 -3.15 -5.22
C PHE A 180 -10.56 -2.20 -6.17
N VAL A 181 -11.89 -2.31 -6.27
CA VAL A 181 -12.72 -1.55 -7.20
C VAL A 181 -13.56 -0.52 -6.47
N ARG A 182 -13.94 0.58 -7.12
CA ARG A 182 -14.95 1.49 -6.56
C ARG A 182 -16.36 1.04 -6.91
N PRO A 183 -17.35 1.20 -6.01
CA PRO A 183 -18.76 1.03 -6.35
C PRO A 183 -19.12 1.92 -7.56
N GLY A 184 -19.46 1.30 -8.69
CA GLY A 184 -19.81 2.00 -9.93
C GLY A 184 -18.64 2.42 -10.84
N GLY A 185 -17.39 2.06 -10.51
CA GLY A 185 -16.25 2.17 -11.42
C GLY A 185 -16.30 1.09 -12.49
N LYS A 186 -15.84 1.38 -13.72
CA LYS A 186 -15.65 0.31 -14.72
C LYS A 186 -14.48 -0.59 -14.29
N PRO A 187 -14.59 -1.92 -14.49
CA PRO A 187 -13.53 -2.88 -14.18
C PRO A 187 -12.34 -2.81 -15.13
#